data_AF-A0A1J6IKK3-F1
#
_entry.id   AF-A0A1J6IKK3-F1
#
_cell.length_a   1.000
_cell.length_b   1.000
_cell.length_c   1.000
_cell.angle_alpha   90.00
_cell.angle_beta   90.00
_cell.angle_gamma   90.00
#
_symmetry.space_group_name_H-M   'P 1'
#
loop_
_entity.id
_entity.type
_entity.pdbx_description
1 polymer ?
#
loop_
_entity_poly.entity_id
_entity_poly.type
_entity_poly.pdbx_seq_one_letter_code
_entity_poly.pdbx_strand_id
1 'polypeptide(L)'
;MVTDSSDPSDYSGKIVECSWDTSNQEWVWMRTRIDKGTPNDYNTYRKVFRSITDNITEEVLLNEIYEIIRLPMYADRIHNDSKAHHVRRR
;
A
#
# COMPACT_ATOMS: atom_id res chain seq x y z
N MET A 1 -24.19 2.84 -1.29
CA MET A 1 -23.82 2.32 0.04
C MET A 1 -24.42 0.94 0.16
N VAL A 2 -23.62 -0.11 0.02
CA VAL A 2 -24.10 -1.48 0.27
C VAL A 2 -23.98 -1.66 1.77
N THR A 3 -25.04 -1.36 2.50
CA THR A 3 -25.19 -1.80 3.89
C THR A 3 -25.38 -3.31 3.82
N ASP A 4 -24.35 -4.07 4.14
CA ASP A 4 -24.53 -5.50 4.43
C ASP A 4 -25.50 -5.54 5.62
N SER A 5 -26.75 -5.95 5.36
CA SER A 5 -27.87 -5.92 6.30
C SER A 5 -27.75 -7.00 7.38
N SER A 6 -26.52 -7.33 7.76
CA SER A 6 -26.15 -8.39 8.68
C SER A 6 -26.05 -7.79 10.08
N ASP A 7 -26.56 -8.50 11.09
CA ASP A 7 -26.51 -8.05 12.48
C ASP A 7 -25.04 -8.02 12.93
N PRO A 8 -24.53 -6.94 13.56
CA PRO A 8 -23.19 -6.92 14.14
C PRO A 8 -22.87 -8.12 15.03
N SER A 9 -23.88 -8.74 15.65
CA SER A 9 -23.73 -9.95 16.46
C SER A 9 -23.15 -11.14 15.67
N ASP A 10 -23.40 -11.22 14.35
CA ASP A 10 -22.91 -12.29 13.48
C ASP A 10 -21.38 -12.31 13.34
N TYR A 11 -20.71 -11.21 13.67
CA TYR A 11 -19.25 -11.07 13.60
C TYR A 11 -18.56 -11.25 14.95
N SER A 12 -19.31 -11.47 16.03
CA SER A 12 -18.76 -11.67 17.37
C SER A 12 -17.77 -12.84 17.39
N GLY A 13 -16.55 -12.57 17.88
CA GLY A 13 -15.45 -13.55 17.93
C GLY A 13 -14.78 -13.86 16.60
N LYS A 14 -15.25 -13.29 15.48
CA LYS A 14 -14.61 -13.43 14.16
C LYS A 14 -13.55 -12.35 13.96
N ILE A 15 -12.56 -12.65 13.13
CA ILE A 15 -11.58 -11.66 12.67
C ILE A 15 -12.08 -11.07 11.36
N VAL A 16 -12.13 -9.75 11.28
CA VAL A 16 -12.52 -9.02 10.08
C VAL A 16 -11.36 -8.19 9.56
N GLU A 17 -11.29 -8.05 8.25
CA GLU A 17 -10.42 -7.11 7.56
C GLU A 17 -11.22 -5.87 7.21
N CYS A 18 -10.65 -4.70 7.47
CA CYS A 18 -11.28 -3.41 7.27
C CYS A 18 -10.33 -2.46 6.53
N SER A 19 -10.89 -1.49 5.83
CA SER A 19 -10.19 -0.32 5.31
C SER A 19 -10.59 0.93 6.10
N TRP A 20 -9.71 1.92 6.17
CA TRP A 20 -10.03 3.20 6.81
C TRP A 20 -10.62 4.16 5.78
N ASP A 21 -11.86 4.61 6.00
CA ASP A 21 -12.44 5.72 5.26
C ASP A 21 -12.03 7.03 5.91
N THR A 22 -11.15 7.76 5.24
CA THR A 22 -10.64 9.06 5.72
C THR A 22 -11.70 10.15 5.74
N SER A 23 -12.75 10.05 4.92
CA SER A 23 -13.80 11.06 4.82
C SER A 23 -14.75 10.99 6.02
N ASN A 24 -15.15 9.78 6.37
CA ASN A 24 -16.08 9.51 7.48
C ASN A 24 -15.37 9.19 8.81
N GLN A 25 -14.03 9.07 8.78
CA GLN A 25 -13.19 8.71 9.93
C GLN A 25 -13.64 7.39 10.59
N GLU A 26 -13.91 6.38 9.77
CA GLU A 26 -14.42 5.09 10.23
C GLU A 26 -13.73 3.91 9.54
N TRP A 27 -13.72 2.78 10.23
CA TRP A 27 -13.30 1.51 9.64
C TRP A 27 -14.46 0.88 8.90
N VAL A 28 -14.30 0.71 7.60
CA VAL A 28 -15.27 0.05 6.73
C VAL A 28 -14.90 -1.42 6.62
N TRP A 29 -15.86 -2.28 6.95
CA TRP A 29 -15.71 -3.73 6.80
C TRP A 29 -15.43 -4.10 5.34
N MET A 30 -14.49 -5.02 5.12
CA MET A 30 -14.19 -5.56 3.79
C MET A 30 -14.55 -7.04 3.68
N ARG A 31 -14.07 -7.86 4.62
CA ARG A 31 -14.30 -9.32 4.60
C ARG A 31 -14.00 -9.96 5.95
N THR A 32 -14.57 -11.14 6.17
CA THR A 32 -14.22 -12.01 7.30
C THR A 32 -12.98 -12.86 6.98
N ARG A 33 -12.03 -12.95 7.91
CA ARG A 33 -10.77 -13.69 7.81
C ARG A 33 -10.86 -15.02 8.53
N ILE A 34 -11.34 -16.07 7.84
CA ILE A 34 -11.40 -17.44 8.38
C ILE A 34 -10.04 -18.14 8.44
N ASP A 35 -9.06 -17.60 7.69
CA ASP A 35 -7.68 -18.10 7.64
C ASP A 35 -6.83 -17.69 8.84
N LYS A 36 -7.33 -16.74 9.65
CA LYS A 36 -6.60 -16.20 10.80
C LYS A 36 -7.18 -16.74 12.10
N GLY A 37 -6.31 -17.24 12.97
CA GLY A 37 -6.66 -17.58 14.35
C GLY A 37 -6.57 -16.41 15.33
N THR A 38 -5.79 -15.37 15.00
CA THR A 38 -5.58 -14.19 15.85
C THR A 38 -5.57 -12.88 15.05
N PRO A 39 -6.01 -11.75 15.66
CA PRO A 39 -5.97 -10.44 15.02
C PRO A 39 -4.52 -10.01 14.74
N ASN A 40 -4.36 -8.92 13.98
CA ASN A 40 -3.03 -8.33 13.80
C ASN A 40 -2.45 -7.87 15.14
N ASP A 41 -1.14 -8.00 15.32
CA ASP A 41 -0.46 -7.41 16.47
C ASP A 41 -0.65 -5.89 16.50
N TYR A 42 -0.66 -5.33 17.71
CA TYR A 42 -0.82 -3.90 17.93
C TYR A 42 0.24 -3.06 17.19
N ASN A 43 1.50 -3.51 17.13
CA ASN A 43 2.54 -2.79 16.41
C ASN A 43 2.32 -2.81 14.90
N THR A 44 1.75 -3.89 14.36
CA THR A 44 1.34 -3.97 12.96
C THR A 44 0.24 -2.96 12.68
N TYR A 45 -0.79 -2.89 13.54
CA TYR A 45 -1.84 -1.88 13.43
C TYR A 45 -1.26 -0.46 13.42
N ARG A 46 -0.35 -0.13 14.34
CA ARG A 46 0.28 1.21 14.38
C ARG A 46 1.02 1.56 13.09
N LYS A 47 1.76 0.60 12.52
CA LYS A 47 2.48 0.80 11.24
C LYS A 47 1.51 1.02 10.08
N VAL A 48 0.42 0.23 10.03
CA VAL A 48 -0.62 0.39 9.01
C VAL A 48 -1.30 1.76 9.13
N PHE A 49 -1.68 2.17 10.34
CA PHE A 49 -2.33 3.46 10.55
C PHE A 49 -1.42 4.64 10.19
N ARG A 50 -0.12 4.54 10.50
CA ARG A 50 0.88 5.51 10.03
C ARG A 50 0.95 5.57 8.52
N SER A 51 0.99 4.42 7.83
CA SER A 51 1.00 4.38 6.36
C SER A 51 -0.24 5.02 5.73
N ILE A 52 -1.41 4.83 6.34
CA ILE A 52 -2.66 5.46 5.92
C ILE A 52 -2.59 6.98 6.12
N THR A 53 -1.99 7.43 7.22
CA THR A 53 -1.82 8.86 7.54
C THR A 53 -0.81 9.54 6.60
N ASP A 54 0.32 8.88 6.34
CA ASP A 54 1.36 9.37 5.44
C ASP A 54 0.85 9.45 3.98
N ASN A 55 -0.11 8.58 3.62
CA ASN A 55 -0.89 8.61 2.37
C ASN A 55 -0.04 8.79 1.09
N ILE A 56 1.06 8.04 0.97
CA ILE A 56 1.86 8.03 -0.26
C ILE A 56 1.09 7.31 -1.35
N THR A 57 0.57 8.07 -2.31
CA THR A 57 -0.19 7.54 -3.44
C THR A 57 0.72 6.97 -4.52
N GLU A 58 0.16 6.17 -5.42
CA GLU A 58 0.87 5.69 -6.61
C GLU A 58 1.40 6.85 -7.45
N GLU A 59 0.62 7.92 -7.61
CA GLU A 59 1.03 9.11 -8.36
C GLU A 59 2.23 9.81 -7.72
N VAL A 60 2.21 10.01 -6.39
CA VAL A 60 3.36 10.59 -5.68
C VAL A 60 4.60 9.73 -5.90
N LEU A 61 4.48 8.41 -5.77
CA LEU A 61 5.59 7.49 -5.97
C LEU A 61 6.14 7.53 -7.40
N LEU A 62 5.27 7.50 -8.42
CA LEU A 62 5.68 7.52 -9.82
C LEU A 62 6.35 8.84 -10.20
N ASN A 63 5.83 9.97 -9.70
CA ASN A 63 6.44 11.28 -9.90
C ASN A 63 7.84 11.35 -9.27
N GLU A 64 7.99 10.87 -8.03
CA GLU A 64 9.30 10.83 -7.37
C GLU A 64 10.30 9.96 -8.15
N ILE A 65 9.89 8.78 -8.63
CA ILE A 65 10.75 7.93 -9.47
C ILE A 65 11.18 8.66 -10.74
N TYR A 66 10.25 9.31 -11.42
CA TYR A 66 10.50 10.03 -12.67
C TYR A 66 11.47 11.20 -12.49
N GLU A 67 11.39 11.93 -11.39
CA GLU A 67 12.32 12.99 -11.07
C GLU A 67 13.70 12.43 -10.67
N ILE A 68 13.74 11.35 -9.88
CA ILE A 68 14.99 10.70 -9.46
C ILE A 68 15.79 10.22 -10.67
N ILE A 69 15.17 9.57 -11.66
CA ILE A 69 15.88 9.05 -12.85
C ILE A 69 16.47 10.16 -13.73
N ARG A 70 15.99 11.41 -13.59
CA ARG A 70 16.48 12.58 -14.32
C ARG A 70 17.63 13.30 -13.62
N LEU A 71 17.90 12.97 -12.36
CA LEU A 71 19.05 13.54 -11.66
C LEU A 71 20.34 13.16 -12.39
N PRO A 72 21.31 14.09 -12.54
CA PRO A 72 22.53 13.86 -13.32
C PRO A 72 23.25 12.55 -12.96
N MET A 73 23.34 12.24 -11.67
CA MET A 73 23.95 11.01 -11.17
C MET A 73 23.33 9.72 -11.75
N TYR A 74 22.00 9.71 -11.94
CA TYR A 74 21.28 8.56 -12.51
C TYR A 74 21.23 8.61 -14.04
N ALA A 75 21.05 9.79 -14.63
CA ALA A 75 21.08 9.97 -16.08
C ALA A 75 22.43 9.51 -16.69
N ASP A 76 23.54 9.88 -16.06
CA ASP A 76 24.89 9.48 -16.49
C ASP A 76 25.09 7.97 -16.36
N ARG A 77 24.61 7.36 -15.26
CA ARG A 77 24.69 5.91 -15.04
C ARG A 77 23.88 5.15 -16.09
N ILE A 78 22.63 5.55 -16.32
CA ILE A 78 21.73 4.92 -17.30
C ILE A 78 22.34 4.99 -18.71
N HIS A 79 22.93 6.13 -19.08
CA HIS A 79 23.62 6.29 -20.36
C HIS A 79 24.84 5.36 -20.50
N ASN A 80 25.68 5.29 -19.48
CA ASN A 80 26.88 4.46 -19.48
C ASN A 80 26.55 2.97 -19.53
N ASP A 81 25.56 2.51 -18.76
CA ASP A 81 25.11 1.13 -18.75
C ASP A 81 24.48 0.74 -20.10
N SER A 82 23.69 1.64 -20.71
CA SER A 82 23.11 1.44 -22.04
C SER A 82 24.19 1.28 -23.12
N LYS A 83 25.26 2.07 -23.07
CA LYS A 83 26.42 1.94 -23.97
C LYS A 83 27.15 0.61 -23.76
N ALA A 84 27.41 0.21 -22.51
CA ALA A 84 28.06 -1.05 -22.20
C ALA A 84 27.25 -2.27 -22.69
N HIS A 85 25.93 -2.21 -22.57
CA HIS A 85 25.03 -3.24 -23.10
C HIS A 85 25.01 -3.32 -24.62
N HIS A 86 25.13 -2.19 -25.33
CA HIS A 86 25.25 -2.20 -26.79
C HIS A 86 26.59 -2.76 -27.27
N VAL A 87 27.69 -2.46 -26.57
CA VAL A 87 29.02 -3.00 -26.90
C VAL A 87 29.07 -4.51 -26.71
N ARG A 88 28.46 -5.05 -25.64
CA ARG A 88 28.40 -6.50 -25.37
C ARG A 88 27.53 -7.31 -26.34
N ARG A 89 26.69 -6.65 -27.14
CA ARG A 89 25.76 -7.28 -28.08
C ARG A 89 26.27 -7.28 -29.53
N ARG A 90 27.44 -6.68 -29.80
CA ARG A 90 28.18 -6.80 -31.05
C ARG A 90 29.28 -7.83 -30.91
#